data_AF-Q8GED3-F1
#
_entry.id   AF-Q8GED3-F1
#
_cell.length_a   1.000
_cell.length_b   1.000
_cell.length_c   1.000
_cell.angle_alpha   90.00
_cell.angle_beta   90.00
_cell.angle_gamma   90.00
#
_symmetry.space_group_name_H-M   'P 1'
#
loop_
_entity.id
_entity.type
_entity.pdbx_description
1 polymer ?
#
loop_
_entity_poly.entity_id
_entity_poly.type
_entity_poly.pdbx_seq_one_letter_code
_entity_poly.pdbx_strand_id
1 'polypeptide(L)'
;MNHPYRTPTSSLYIGALGGGYLGGNKPLWKAFWLVYILGFLIFYTAQIVGVNSNWFTYIIINIRDITGFNTRTATYITVVLPIFVYSIFCWISVWKCSKNTERKYWAYLAKAVIILHALWLATKTLSFVPWLNS
;
A
#
# COMPACT_ATOMS: atom_id res chain seq x y z
N MET A 1 35.38 46.33 16.51
CA MET A 1 34.14 45.91 17.21
C MET A 1 33.66 44.63 16.56
N ASN A 2 33.72 43.51 17.29
CA ASN A 2 33.33 42.19 16.78
C ASN A 2 31.81 42.03 16.93
N HIS A 3 31.08 41.96 15.82
CA HIS A 3 29.66 41.59 15.84
C HIS A 3 29.53 40.09 16.15
N PRO A 4 28.72 39.67 17.14
CA PRO A 4 28.78 38.33 17.72
C PRO A 4 27.87 37.28 17.06
N TYR A 5 27.22 37.58 15.94
CA TYR A 5 26.33 36.63 15.27
C TYR A 5 26.74 36.40 13.82
N ARG A 6 27.41 35.28 13.58
CA ARG A 6 27.47 34.66 12.26
C ARG A 6 26.16 33.90 12.11
N THR A 7 25.17 34.49 11.44
CA THR A 7 24.00 33.72 10.99
C THR A 7 24.52 32.52 10.22
N PRO A 8 24.06 31.29 10.51
CA PRO A 8 24.31 30.19 9.60
C PRO A 8 23.72 30.69 8.29
N THR A 9 24.55 30.84 7.27
CA THR A 9 24.06 30.84 5.90
C THR A 9 23.50 29.44 5.71
N SER A 10 22.28 29.22 6.18
CA SER A 10 21.44 28.13 5.73
C SER A 10 21.37 28.40 4.25
N SER A 11 22.23 27.70 3.53
CA SER A 11 22.22 27.57 2.10
C SER A 11 20.82 27.10 1.76
N LEU A 12 19.92 28.07 1.55
CA LEU A 12 18.86 28.02 0.57
C LEU A 12 19.54 27.98 -0.80
N TYR A 13 20.44 27.00 -0.98
CA TYR A 13 20.78 26.47 -2.27
C TYR A 13 19.50 25.79 -2.70
N ILE A 14 18.77 26.58 -3.47
CA ILE A 14 17.92 26.18 -4.56
C ILE A 14 18.71 25.15 -5.41
N GLY A 15 18.79 23.92 -4.89
CA GLY A 15 18.89 22.70 -5.67
C GLY A 15 17.46 22.18 -5.75
N ALA A 16 16.61 22.82 -6.54
CA ALA A 16 16.35 22.32 -7.88
C ALA A 16 16.09 20.79 -7.88
N LEU A 17 14.86 20.44 -7.49
CA LEU A 17 14.00 19.53 -8.26
C LEU A 17 14.62 18.18 -8.67
N GLY A 18 14.59 17.18 -7.78
CA GLY A 18 14.88 15.81 -8.24
C GLY A 18 14.93 14.68 -7.21
N GLY A 19 14.64 14.91 -5.93
CA GLY A 19 14.88 13.88 -4.92
C GLY A 19 14.09 14.01 -3.63
N GLY A 20 12.79 14.33 -3.71
CA GLY A 20 11.91 14.15 -2.56
C GLY A 20 11.83 12.68 -2.13
N TYR A 21 11.19 12.36 -1.01
CA TYR A 21 10.93 10.96 -0.61
C TYR A 21 10.29 10.13 -1.75
N LEU A 22 9.49 10.79 -2.61
CA LEU A 22 8.86 10.23 -3.81
C LEU A 22 9.80 10.07 -5.03
N GLY A 23 10.98 10.70 -4.98
CA GLY A 23 12.03 10.62 -6.00
C GLY A 23 12.91 9.37 -5.86
N GLY A 24 12.71 8.55 -4.83
CA GLY A 24 13.41 7.26 -4.66
C GLY A 24 14.84 7.38 -4.10
N ASN A 25 15.38 8.57 -3.91
CA ASN A 25 16.77 8.80 -3.45
C ASN A 25 17.00 8.56 -1.95
N LYS A 26 15.95 8.25 -1.17
CA LYS A 26 16.09 7.82 0.23
C LYS A 26 15.84 6.31 0.37
N PRO A 27 16.49 5.62 1.32
CA PRO A 27 16.29 4.19 1.55
C PRO A 27 14.93 3.91 2.23
N LEU A 28 13.83 4.20 1.52
CA LEU A 28 12.46 3.84 1.94
C LEU A 28 12.23 2.32 1.92
N TRP A 29 13.17 1.54 1.39
CA TRP A 29 13.03 0.09 1.27
C TRP A 29 12.79 -0.60 2.63
N LYS A 30 13.33 -0.05 3.74
CA LYS A 30 13.06 -0.57 5.10
C LYS A 30 11.63 -0.28 5.55
N ALA A 31 11.13 0.93 5.28
CA ALA A 31 9.75 1.31 5.57
C ALA A 31 8.76 0.53 4.71
N PHE A 32 9.14 0.20 3.46
CA PHE A 32 8.36 -0.68 2.60
C PHE A 32 8.10 -2.02 3.28
N TRP A 33 9.11 -2.71 3.84
CA TRP A 33 8.87 -3.99 4.50
C TRP A 33 7.91 -3.89 5.68
N LEU A 34 8.01 -2.80 6.46
CA LEU A 34 7.11 -2.58 7.59
C LEU A 34 5.67 -2.37 7.11
N VAL A 35 5.46 -1.47 6.13
CA VAL A 35 4.14 -1.22 5.56
C VAL A 35 3.61 -2.46 4.85
N TYR A 36 4.46 -3.17 4.12
CA TYR A 36 4.11 -4.38 3.37
C TYR A 36 3.65 -5.49 4.30
N ILE A 37 4.43 -5.81 5.32
CA ILE A 37 4.11 -6.86 6.30
C ILE A 37 2.89 -6.45 7.11
N LEU A 38 2.82 -5.20 7.58
CA LEU A 38 1.70 -4.72 8.40
C LEU A 38 0.41 -4.72 7.59
N GLY A 39 0.42 -4.17 6.38
CA GLY A 39 -0.75 -4.19 5.50
C GLY A 39 -1.12 -5.61 5.08
N PHE A 40 -0.16 -6.45 4.71
CA PHE A 40 -0.43 -7.86 4.41
C PHE A 40 -1.09 -8.57 5.59
N LEU A 41 -0.58 -8.37 6.81
CA LEU A 41 -1.12 -8.98 8.01
C LEU A 41 -2.51 -8.45 8.33
N ILE A 42 -2.75 -7.14 8.21
CA ILE A 42 -4.09 -6.54 8.38
C ILE A 42 -5.07 -7.09 7.34
N PHE A 43 -4.72 -7.13 6.06
CA PHE A 43 -5.63 -7.60 5.02
C PHE A 43 -5.88 -9.10 5.13
N TYR A 44 -4.85 -9.90 5.44
CA TYR A 44 -4.97 -11.34 5.58
C TYR A 44 -5.77 -11.72 6.84
N THR A 45 -5.52 -11.04 7.97
CA THR A 45 -6.32 -11.23 9.19
C THR A 45 -7.75 -10.74 8.99
N ALA A 46 -7.97 -9.58 8.35
CA ALA A 46 -9.31 -9.10 8.02
C ALA A 46 -10.05 -10.08 7.10
N GLN A 47 -9.37 -10.74 6.16
CA GLN A 47 -9.99 -11.76 5.32
C GLN A 47 -10.33 -13.04 6.11
N ILE A 48 -9.40 -13.57 6.91
CA ILE A 48 -9.65 -14.80 7.69
C ILE A 48 -10.70 -14.57 8.78
N VAL A 49 -10.55 -13.49 9.54
CA VAL A 49 -11.46 -13.15 10.62
C VAL A 49 -12.78 -12.72 10.01
N GLY A 50 -12.78 -11.81 9.04
CA GLY A 50 -13.99 -11.24 8.45
C GLY A 50 -14.87 -12.24 7.74
N VAL A 51 -14.31 -13.23 7.05
CA VAL A 51 -15.10 -14.32 6.44
C VAL A 51 -15.77 -15.20 7.51
N ASN A 52 -15.16 -15.34 8.68
CA ASN A 52 -15.63 -16.24 9.74
C ASN A 52 -16.40 -15.56 10.87
N SER A 53 -16.70 -14.26 10.78
CA SER A 53 -17.28 -13.55 11.91
C SER A 53 -18.33 -12.52 11.53
N ASN A 54 -19.37 -12.46 12.36
CA ASN A 54 -20.60 -11.72 12.11
C ASN A 54 -20.41 -10.20 12.02
N TRP A 55 -19.30 -9.66 12.55
CA TRP A 55 -19.02 -8.22 12.50
C TRP A 55 -18.80 -7.71 11.07
N PHE A 56 -18.20 -8.50 10.19
CA PHE A 56 -17.98 -8.08 8.80
C PHE A 56 -19.32 -7.98 8.06
N THR A 57 -20.18 -8.99 8.21
CA THR A 57 -21.55 -8.96 7.69
C THR A 57 -22.32 -7.77 8.24
N TYR A 58 -22.16 -7.45 9.52
CA TYR A 58 -22.80 -6.29 10.15
C TYR A 58 -22.33 -4.95 9.54
N ILE A 59 -21.03 -4.80 9.24
CA ILE A 59 -20.50 -3.62 8.56
C ILE A 59 -21.09 -3.49 7.16
N ILE A 60 -21.13 -4.58 6.38
CA ILE A 60 -21.70 -4.57 5.02
C ILE A 60 -23.19 -4.21 5.03
N ILE A 61 -23.96 -4.78 5.98
CA ILE A 61 -25.38 -4.48 6.13
C ILE A 61 -25.59 -3.01 6.50
N ASN A 62 -24.85 -2.48 7.48
CA ASN A 62 -24.98 -1.07 7.86
C ASN A 62 -24.63 -0.12 6.71
N ILE A 63 -23.58 -0.42 5.94
CA ILE A 63 -23.20 0.40 4.80
C ILE A 63 -24.31 0.36 3.75
N ARG A 64 -24.83 -0.82 3.43
CA ARG A 64 -26.00 -0.96 2.56
C ARG A 64 -27.18 -0.12 3.06
N ASP A 65 -27.49 -0.19 4.35
CA ASP A 65 -28.68 0.46 4.90
C ASP A 65 -28.53 1.99 4.95
N ILE A 66 -27.31 2.50 5.15
CA ILE A 66 -27.01 3.96 5.14
C ILE A 66 -26.95 4.51 3.72
N THR A 67 -26.31 3.81 2.78
CA THR A 67 -26.05 4.33 1.43
C THR A 67 -27.07 3.87 0.38
N GLY A 68 -27.91 2.88 0.71
CA GLY A 68 -28.80 2.21 -0.24
C GLY A 68 -28.08 1.29 -1.24
N PHE A 69 -26.77 1.04 -1.09
CA PHE A 69 -26.01 0.20 -2.02
C PHE A 69 -26.36 -1.27 -1.85
N ASN A 70 -26.45 -2.01 -2.96
CA ASN A 70 -26.58 -3.47 -2.87
C ASN A 70 -25.36 -4.09 -2.16
N THR A 71 -25.53 -5.29 -1.59
CA THR A 71 -24.49 -6.00 -0.84
C THR A 71 -23.20 -6.18 -1.66
N ARG A 72 -23.33 -6.33 -2.99
CA ARG A 72 -22.22 -6.48 -3.93
C ARG A 72 -21.35 -5.21 -3.99
N THR A 73 -21.97 -4.05 -4.20
CA THR A 73 -21.32 -2.74 -4.28
C THR A 73 -20.74 -2.35 -2.92
N ALA A 74 -21.47 -2.60 -1.83
CA ALA A 74 -20.97 -2.38 -0.48
C ALA A 74 -19.67 -3.20 -0.24
N THR A 75 -19.69 -4.50 -0.55
CA THR A 75 -18.51 -5.39 -0.42
C THR A 75 -17.34 -4.93 -1.28
N TYR A 76 -17.60 -4.48 -2.51
CA TYR A 76 -16.57 -4.00 -3.41
C TYR A 76 -15.85 -2.77 -2.84
N ILE A 77 -16.61 -1.80 -2.32
CA ILE A 77 -16.07 -0.56 -1.77
C ILE A 77 -15.29 -0.81 -0.46
N THR A 78 -15.76 -1.72 0.38
CA THR A 78 -15.16 -1.95 1.71
C THR A 78 -13.97 -2.89 1.70
N VAL A 79 -13.92 -3.84 0.75
CA VAL A 79 -12.90 -4.90 0.75
C VAL A 79 -12.04 -4.83 -0.50
N VAL A 80 -12.66 -4.88 -1.68
CA VAL A 80 -11.93 -5.03 -2.93
C VAL A 80 -11.14 -3.75 -3.25
N LEU A 81 -11.79 -2.59 -3.19
CA LEU A 81 -11.18 -1.32 -3.55
C LEU A 81 -9.95 -0.97 -2.66
N PRO A 82 -10.00 -1.07 -1.31
CA PRO A 82 -8.84 -0.79 -0.48
C PRO A 82 -7.65 -1.73 -0.74
N ILE A 83 -7.92 -3.02 -1.00
CA ILE A 83 -6.87 -4.01 -1.32
C ILE A 83 -6.20 -3.65 -2.65
N PHE A 84 -6.96 -3.25 -3.66
CA PHE A 84 -6.42 -2.81 -4.95
C PHE A 84 -5.56 -1.55 -4.80
N VAL A 85 -6.06 -0.53 -4.09
CA VAL A 85 -5.32 0.72 -3.83
C VAL A 85 -4.00 0.44 -3.10
N TYR A 86 -4.05 -0.38 -2.05
CA TYR A 86 -2.87 -0.79 -1.31
C TYR A 86 -1.85 -1.55 -2.18
N SER A 87 -2.34 -2.47 -3.02
CA SER A 87 -1.49 -3.25 -3.93
C SER A 87 -0.78 -2.36 -4.95
N ILE A 88 -1.50 -1.39 -5.54
CA ILE A 88 -0.92 -0.39 -6.45
C ILE A 88 0.14 0.45 -5.74
N PHE A 89 -0.15 0.90 -4.53
CA PHE A 89 0.80 1.67 -3.72
C PHE A 89 2.08 0.87 -3.44
N CYS A 90 1.95 -0.40 -3.05
CA CYS A 90 3.10 -1.29 -2.84
C CYS A 90 3.91 -1.47 -4.13
N TRP A 91 3.24 -1.70 -5.27
CA TRP A 91 3.88 -1.87 -6.57
C TRP A 91 4.73 -0.65 -6.95
N ILE A 92 4.14 0.55 -6.89
CA ILE A 92 4.84 1.80 -7.20
C ILE A 92 6.02 2.01 -6.26
N SER A 93 5.80 1.76 -4.96
CA SER A 93 6.82 1.93 -3.93
C SER A 93 8.03 1.03 -4.17
N VAL A 94 7.82 -0.26 -4.45
CA VAL A 94 8.95 -1.16 -4.75
C VAL A 94 9.62 -0.81 -6.06
N TRP A 95 8.87 -0.48 -7.11
CA TRP A 95 9.46 -0.21 -8.41
C TRP A 95 10.36 1.03 -8.39
N LYS A 96 9.96 2.07 -7.64
CA LYS A 96 10.75 3.28 -7.45
C LYS A 96 11.86 3.12 -6.41
N CYS A 97 11.55 2.57 -5.24
CA CYS A 97 12.49 2.57 -4.10
C CYS A 97 13.48 1.39 -4.10
N SER A 98 13.19 0.29 -4.82
CA SER A 98 14.12 -0.85 -4.89
C SER A 98 15.45 -0.51 -5.57
N LYS A 99 15.47 0.47 -6.47
CA LYS A 99 16.68 0.93 -7.17
C LYS A 99 17.72 1.56 -6.25
N ASN A 100 17.29 2.11 -5.11
CA ASN A 100 18.13 2.82 -4.16
C ASN A 100 18.50 1.99 -2.92
N THR A 101 18.44 0.66 -3.06
CA THR A 101 18.82 -0.27 -1.99
C THR A 101 20.30 -0.64 -2.15
N GLU A 102 21.07 -0.48 -1.07
CA GLU A 102 22.52 -0.80 -1.03
C GLU A 102 22.82 -2.25 -1.47
N ARG A 103 21.92 -3.18 -1.14
CA ARG A 103 22.06 -4.61 -1.45
C ARG A 103 21.04 -5.04 -2.50
N LYS A 104 21.52 -5.34 -3.71
CA LYS A 104 20.68 -5.76 -4.86
C LYS A 104 19.75 -6.94 -4.56
N TYR A 105 20.16 -7.88 -3.68
CA TYR A 105 19.34 -9.02 -3.27
C TYR A 105 17.97 -8.61 -2.70
N TRP A 106 17.93 -7.61 -1.81
CA TRP A 106 16.69 -7.14 -1.19
C TRP A 106 15.75 -6.45 -2.19
N ALA A 107 16.33 -5.83 -3.24
CA ALA A 107 15.56 -5.25 -4.33
C ALA A 107 14.87 -6.35 -5.18
N TYR A 108 15.58 -7.44 -5.47
CA TYR A 108 14.98 -8.60 -6.17
C TYR A 108 13.92 -9.29 -5.31
N LEU A 109 14.18 -9.48 -4.02
CA LEU A 109 13.22 -10.08 -3.09
C LEU A 109 11.92 -9.26 -3.02
N ALA A 110 12.02 -7.94 -2.85
CA ALA A 110 10.84 -7.07 -2.81
C ALA A 110 10.01 -7.15 -4.11
N LYS A 111 10.67 -7.17 -5.27
CA LYS A 111 10.00 -7.33 -6.56
C LYS A 111 9.32 -8.69 -6.69
N ALA A 112 10.01 -9.78 -6.31
CA ALA A 112 9.46 -11.13 -6.37
C ALA A 112 8.22 -11.27 -5.47
N VAL A 113 8.29 -10.74 -4.25
CA VAL A 113 7.17 -10.75 -3.28
C VAL A 113 5.95 -10.01 -3.84
N ILE A 114 6.15 -8.83 -4.43
CA ILE A 114 5.04 -8.07 -5.02
C ILE A 114 4.46 -8.76 -6.26
N ILE A 115 5.30 -9.33 -7.13
CA ILE A 115 4.83 -10.09 -8.30
C ILE A 115 3.99 -11.30 -7.84
N LEU A 116 4.48 -12.04 -6.85
CA LEU A 116 3.77 -13.18 -6.30
C LEU A 116 2.43 -12.75 -5.67
N HIS A 117 2.41 -11.63 -4.95
CA HIS A 117 1.19 -11.07 -4.37
C HIS A 117 0.19 -10.65 -5.44
N ALA A 118 0.65 -10.02 -6.53
CA ALA A 118 -0.19 -9.65 -7.67
C ALA A 118 -0.77 -10.88 -8.38
N LEU A 119 0.03 -11.93 -8.59
CA LEU A 119 -0.43 -13.20 -9.15
C LEU A 119 -1.49 -13.85 -8.24
N TRP A 120 -1.24 -13.89 -6.93
CA TRP A 120 -2.22 -14.40 -5.97
C TRP A 120 -3.53 -13.59 -6.01
N LEU A 121 -3.45 -12.26 -6.02
CA LEU A 121 -4.63 -11.40 -6.13
C LEU A 121 -5.40 -11.65 -7.44
N ALA A 122 -4.68 -11.83 -8.56
CA ALA A 122 -5.28 -12.14 -9.85
C ALA A 122 -6.03 -13.48 -9.81
N THR A 123 -5.45 -14.53 -9.22
CA THR A 123 -6.15 -15.82 -9.07
C THR A 123 -7.42 -15.68 -8.24
N LYS A 124 -7.38 -14.95 -7.12
CA LYS A 124 -8.55 -14.72 -6.27
C LYS A 124 -9.61 -13.90 -6.98
N THR A 125 -9.21 -12.87 -7.73
CA THR A 125 -10.15 -12.06 -8.52
C THR A 125 -10.83 -12.90 -9.58
N LEU A 126 -10.08 -13.74 -10.32
CA LEU A 126 -10.63 -14.66 -11.31
C LEU A 126 -11.60 -15.68 -10.71
N SER A 127 -11.36 -16.16 -9.48
CA SER A 127 -12.30 -17.04 -8.78
C SER A 127 -13.53 -16.31 -8.22
N PHE A 128 -13.41 -15.01 -7.92
CA PHE A 128 -14.47 -14.19 -7.35
C PHE A 128 -15.42 -13.60 -8.41
N VAL A 129 -14.93 -13.34 -9.62
CA VAL A 129 -15.71 -12.80 -10.76
C VAL A 129 -16.92 -13.69 -11.14
N PRO A 130 -16.80 -15.04 -11.22
CA PRO A 130 -17.94 -15.92 -11.45
C PRO A 130 -18.99 -15.86 -10.34
N TRP A 131 -18.57 -15.81 -9.07
CA TRP A 131 -19.47 -15.70 -7.91
C TRP A 131 -20.26 -14.38 -7.91
N LEU A 132 -19.66 -13.31 -8.42
CA LEU A 132 -20.35 -12.03 -8.57
C LEU A 132 -21.38 -12.02 -9.70
N ASN A 133 -21.28 -12.92 -10.68
CA ASN A 133 -22.16 -12.98 -11.85
C ASN A 133 -23.25 -14.06 -11.75
N SER A 134 -23.23 -14.88 -10.70
CA SER A 134 -24.29 -15.81 -10.28
C SER A 134 -25.22 -15.17 -9.28
#